data_AF-A0A2H9TC32-F1
#
_entry.id   AF-A0A2H9TC32-F1
#
_cell.length_a   1.000
_cell.length_b   1.000
_cell.length_c   1.000
_cell.angle_alpha   90.00
_cell.angle_beta   90.00
_cell.angle_gamma   90.00
#
_symmetry.space_group_name_H-M   'P 1'
#
loop_
_entity.id
_entity.type
_entity.pdbx_description
1 polymer ?
#
loop_
_entity_poly.entity_id
_entity_poly.type
_entity_poly.pdbx_seq_one_letter_code
_entity_poly.pdbx_strand_id
1 'polypeptide(L)' 'MRRVLALIPAEKIYGLLADREFVGNGWFKLLDGQDIFCRLRIKGNTPVLGICGKDIEAKAEVTQ' A
#
# COMPACT_ATOMS: atom_id res chain seq x y z
N MET A 1 -5.35 3.28 12.31
CA MET A 1 -4.08 4.01 12.54
C MET A 1 -4.00 4.84 13.81
N ARG A 2 -5.02 5.60 14.26
CA ARG A 2 -4.89 6.42 15.49
C ARG A 2 -4.33 5.67 16.71
N ARG A 3 -4.79 4.43 16.95
CA ARG A 3 -4.29 3.57 18.04
C ARG A 3 -2.83 3.13 17.86
N VAL A 4 -2.38 2.96 16.61
CA VAL A 4 -0.99 2.59 16.30
C VAL A 4 -0.08 3.80 16.47
N LEU A 5 -0.49 4.96 15.96
CA LEU A 5 0.26 6.22 16.07
C LEU A 5 0.40 6.71 17.52
N ALA A 6 -0.53 6.34 18.40
CA ALA A 6 -0.43 6.58 19.83
C ALA A 6 0.69 5.77 20.52
N LEU A 7 1.13 4.68 19.91
CA LEU A 7 2.17 3.78 20.45
C LEU A 7 3.49 3.91 19.69
N ILE A 8 3.42 4.14 18.38
CA ILE A 8 4.56 4.23 17.47
C ILE A 8 4.39 5.53 16.66
N PRO A 9 5.18 6.57 16.96
CA PRO A 9 5.15 7.82 16.20
C PRO A 9 5.38 7.58 14.70
N ALA A 10 4.77 8.40 13.85
CA ALA A 10 4.86 8.26 12.40
C ALA A 10 6.32 8.31 11.91
N GLU A 11 7.17 9.18 12.49
CA GLU A 11 8.58 9.29 12.09
C GLU A 11 9.41 8.03 12.35
N LYS A 12 8.87 7.06 13.12
CA LYS A 12 9.51 5.76 13.39
C LYS A 12 8.99 4.64 12.49
N ILE A 13 8.01 4.92 11.62
CA ILE A 13 7.41 3.94 10.72
C ILE A 13 8.01 4.15 9.33
N TYR A 14 8.97 3.31 8.96
CA TYR A 14 9.56 3.33 7.60
C TYR A 14 8.52 3.01 6.51
N GLY A 15 7.60 2.09 6.79
CA GLY A 15 6.47 1.83 5.93
C GLY A 15 5.59 0.68 6.40
N LEU A 16 4.40 0.58 5.83
CA LEU A 16 3.40 -0.44 6.13
C LEU A 16 3.19 -1.38 4.95
N LEU A 17 3.22 -2.68 5.25
CA LEU A 17 2.76 -3.71 4.33
C LEU A 17 1.25 -3.89 4.49
N ALA A 18 0.52 -3.83 3.39
CA ALA A 18 -0.92 -4.06 3.41
C ALA A 18 -1.38 -4.84 2.18
N ASP A 19 -2.44 -5.61 2.35
CA ASP A 19 -3.10 -6.31 1.27
C ASP A 19 -4.08 -5.39 0.53
N ARG A 20 -4.00 -5.36 -0.81
CA ARG A 20 -4.87 -4.52 -1.64
C ARG A 20 -6.37 -4.75 -1.36
N GLU A 21 -6.76 -5.99 -1.02
CA GLU A 21 -8.15 -6.35 -0.73
C GLU A 21 -8.72 -5.68 0.53
N PHE A 22 -7.86 -5.24 1.45
CA PHE A 22 -8.27 -4.74 2.78
C PHE A 22 -8.00 -3.24 2.97
N VAL A 23 -7.49 -2.55 1.94
CA VAL A 23 -7.21 -1.11 1.98
C VAL A 23 -8.09 -0.33 1.00
N GLY A 24 -8.64 0.79 1.49
CA GLY A 24 -9.46 1.71 0.70
C GLY A 24 -8.87 3.12 0.66
N ASN A 25 -9.47 4.00 -0.15
CA ASN A 25 -8.98 5.36 -0.39
C ASN A 25 -8.76 6.19 0.89
N GLY A 26 -9.60 6.01 1.92
CA GLY A 26 -9.44 6.70 3.20
C GLY A 26 -8.18 6.29 3.96
N TRP A 27 -7.70 5.06 3.74
CA TRP A 27 -6.47 4.57 4.34
C TRP A 27 -5.24 5.21 3.70
N PHE A 28 -5.19 5.30 2.37
CA PHE A 28 -4.12 6.00 1.65
C PHE A 28 -4.02 7.48 2.04
N LYS A 29 -5.17 8.20 2.06
CA LYS A 29 -5.20 9.60 2.52
C LYS A 29 -4.63 9.79 3.92
N LEU A 30 -4.88 8.84 4.81
CA LEU A 30 -4.37 8.89 6.17
C LEU A 30 -2.84 8.68 6.21
N LEU A 31 -2.31 7.79 5.37
CA LEU A 31 -0.86 7.56 5.29
C LEU A 31 -0.12 8.71 4.64
N ASP A 32 -0.64 9.26 3.55
CA ASP A 32 -0.10 10.44 2.88
C ASP A 32 -0.02 11.62 3.85
N GLY A 33 -1.09 11.84 4.64
CA GLY A 33 -1.12 12.89 5.66
C GLY A 33 -0.17 12.68 6.85
N GLN A 34 0.53 11.55 6.93
CA GLN A 34 1.50 11.21 7.98
C GLN A 34 2.90 10.92 7.41
N ASP A 35 3.09 11.08 6.10
CA ASP A 35 4.33 10.75 5.38
C ASP A 35 4.79 9.29 5.60
N ILE A 36 3.83 8.35 5.67
CA ILE A 36 4.11 6.92 5.88
C ILE A 36 4.02 6.19 4.54
N PHE A 37 5.12 5.60 4.08
CA PHE A 37 5.12 4.76 2.89
C PHE A 37 4.25 3.50 3.08
N CYS A 38 3.55 3.09 2.02
CA CYS A 38 2.89 1.80 1.97
C CYS A 38 3.44 0.94 0.83
N ARG A 39 3.68 -0.34 1.14
CA ARG A 39 3.88 -1.40 0.15
C ARG A 39 2.65 -2.28 0.11
N LEU A 40 2.01 -2.33 -1.06
CA LEU A 40 0.82 -3.15 -1.26
C LEU A 40 1.20 -4.55 -1.74
N ARG A 41 0.68 -5.58 -1.06
CA ARG A 41 0.61 -6.93 -1.60
C ARG A 41 -0.63 -7.02 -2.49
N ILE A 42 -0.40 -7.37 -3.74
CA ILE A 42 -1.44 -7.66 -4.72
C ILE A 42 -1.35 -9.16 -5.00
N LYS A 43 -2.46 -9.90 -4.88
CA LYS A 43 -2.45 -11.31 -5.25
C LYS A 43 -2.22 -11.41 -6.75
N GLY A 44 -1.41 -12.37 -7.20
CA GLY A 44 -1.03 -12.49 -8.62
C GLY A 44 -2.22 -12.64 -9.58
N ASN A 45 -3.35 -13.16 -9.10
CA ASN A 45 -4.59 -13.29 -9.88
C ASN A 45 -5.47 -12.02 -9.89
N THR A 46 -5.05 -10.92 -9.26
CA THR A 46 -5.81 -9.67 -9.25
C THR A 46 -5.51 -8.91 -10.55
N PRO A 47 -6.49 -8.72 -11.45
CA PRO A 47 -6.29 -7.86 -12.61
C PRO A 47 -6.09 -6.43 -12.12
N VAL A 48 -4.98 -5.82 -12.49
CA VAL A 48 -4.73 -4.41 -12.21
C VAL A 48 -4.70 -3.64 -13.52
N LEU A 49 -5.31 -2.46 -13.54
CA LEU A 49 -5.30 -1.62 -14.73
C LEU A 49 -3.89 -1.05 -14.89
N GLY A 50 -3.19 -1.47 -15.95
CA GLY A 50 -1.90 -0.89 -16.31
C GLY A 50 -2.04 0.54 -16.82
N ILE A 51 -0.91 1.26 -16.89
CA ILE A 51 -0.85 2.66 -17.35
C ILE A 51 -1.46 2.88 -18.76
N CYS A 52 -1.53 1.82 -19.56
CA CYS A 52 -2.12 1.84 -20.91
C CYS A 52 -3.61 1.45 -20.95
N GLY A 53 -4.30 1.38 -19.81
CA GLY A 53 -5.72 0.99 -19.74
C GLY A 53 -5.98 -0.49 -20.05
N LYS A 54 -4.94 -1.33 -20.04
CA LYS A 54 -5.04 -2.78 -20.20
C LYS A 54 -4.89 -3.47 -18.86
N ASP A 55 -5.66 -4.52 -18.63
CA ASP A 55 -5.44 -5.38 -17.47
C ASP A 55 -4.06 -6.04 -17.59
N ILE A 56 -3.22 -5.81 -16.59
CA ILE A 56 -1.93 -6.48 -16.42
C ILE A 56 -2.01 -7.36 -15.18
N GLU A 57 -1.26 -8.47 -15.21
CA GLU A 57 -1.03 -9.27 -14.02
C GLU A 57 -0.12 -8.47 -13.08
N ALA A 58 -0.47 -8.39 -11.81
CA ALA A 58 0.35 -7.73 -10.80
C ALA A 58 1.59 -8.59 -10.47
N LYS A 59 2.58 -8.57 -11.37
CA LYS A 59 3.88 -9.22 -11.14
C LYS A 59 4.78 -8.26 -10.37
N ALA A 60 5.16 -8.65 -9.16
CA ALA A 60 6.26 -8.00 -8.46
C ALA A 60 7.55 -8.44 -9.15
N GLU A 61 8.08 -7.64 -10.08
CA GLU A 61 9.45 -7.83 -10.53
C GLU A 61 10.38 -7.48 -9.37
N VAL A 62 10.97 -8.52 -8.77
CA VAL A 62 12.07 -8.40 -7.84
C VAL A 62 13.32 -8.20 -8.68
N THR A 63 13.74 -6.95 -8.87
CA THR A 63 15.10 -6.67 -9.36
C THR A 63 16.06 -7.10 -8.24
N GLN A 64 16.82 -8.17 -8.48
CA GLN A 64 17.90 -8.64 -7.61
C GLN A 64 19.11 -7.71 -7.69
#